data_AF-A0A021X3S3-F1
#
_entry.id   AF-A0A021X3S3-F1
#
_cell.length_a   1.000
_cell.length_b   1.000
_cell.length_c   1.000
_cell.angle_alpha   90.00
_cell.angle_beta   90.00
_cell.angle_gamma   90.00
#
_symmetry.space_group_name_H-M   'P 1'
#
loop_
_entity.id
_entity.type
_entity.pdbx_description
1 polymer ?
#
loop_
_entity_poly.entity_id
_entity_poly.type
_entity_poly.pdbx_seq_one_letter_code
_entity_poly.pdbx_strand_id
1 'polypeptide(L)'
;MPAIPLPFIIALLLAILLVKLVLLHETALRPAIGFVAACVVVALAVGVRWSFDAPFARFLQPVVAAALPPIAWFCFTAGRAARSKARWLHGLPVALVLFASAGWQVWRSPIDLLLALLYIGYGVALLRLAGAGPDGFAAVRLSDANRARKAAGMAGGVLIVSAFVDLLIAVDFGFYSGNHAARIVAAGNLLLLSAVAYAVATVGRSLPVDAGEETAPEPLRVPREDDGRILAAIDRLMRERKLFRDPDLTLNRIARRAGLPARHISGAVNRLVSRNVSQLVNGYRIEEAKRLLTETDLPVTTIMFEAGFQTKSNFNREFLRATGQNPSDYRRSPIEN
;
A
#
# COMPACT_ATOMS: atom_id res chain seq x y z
N MET A 1 -25.03 -6.14 32.56
CA MET A 1 -25.21 -5.39 31.29
C MET A 1 -24.58 -6.19 30.18
N PRO A 2 -25.24 -6.46 29.04
CA PRO A 2 -24.58 -7.14 27.93
C PRO A 2 -23.51 -6.21 27.36
N ALA A 3 -22.26 -6.38 27.81
CA ALA A 3 -21.13 -5.65 27.25
C ALA A 3 -20.86 -6.22 25.86
N ILE A 4 -20.89 -5.37 24.84
CA ILE A 4 -20.56 -5.79 23.47
C ILE A 4 -19.09 -6.22 23.46
N PRO A 5 -18.78 -7.45 23.03
CA PRO A 5 -17.41 -7.94 22.96
C PRO A 5 -16.56 -7.04 22.06
N LEU A 6 -15.40 -6.64 22.58
CA LEU A 6 -14.49 -5.67 21.95
C LEU A 6 -14.11 -6.00 20.48
N PRO A 7 -13.97 -7.27 20.05
CA PRO A 7 -13.74 -7.60 18.64
C PRO A 7 -14.84 -7.11 17.69
N PHE A 8 -16.11 -7.06 18.13
CA PHE A 8 -17.20 -6.53 17.29
C PHE A 8 -17.12 -5.02 17.13
N ILE A 9 -16.63 -4.30 18.14
CA ILE A 9 -16.38 -2.86 18.06
C ILE A 9 -15.28 -2.59 17.03
N ILE A 10 -14.19 -3.36 17.06
CA ILE A 10 -13.11 -3.28 16.07
C ILE A 10 -13.63 -3.59 14.66
N ALA A 11 -14.42 -4.66 14.51
CA ALA A 11 -15.03 -5.02 13.23
C ALA A 11 -15.92 -3.89 12.69
N LEU A 12 -16.73 -3.24 13.53
CA LEU A 12 -17.56 -2.10 13.15
C LEU A 12 -16.71 -0.90 12.69
N LEU A 13 -15.66 -0.54 13.42
CA LEU A 13 -14.79 0.57 13.04
C LEU A 13 -14.03 0.29 11.73
N LEU A 14 -13.56 -0.93 11.54
CA LEU A 14 -12.96 -1.37 10.28
C LEU A 14 -13.98 -1.37 9.13
N ALA A 15 -15.24 -1.74 9.38
CA ALA A 15 -16.31 -1.68 8.40
C ALA A 15 -16.65 -0.24 7.99
N ILE A 16 -16.67 0.71 8.94
CA ILE A 16 -16.83 2.14 8.65
C ILE A 16 -15.67 2.66 7.78
N LEU A 17 -14.42 2.30 8.12
CA LEU A 17 -13.26 2.61 7.27
C LEU A 17 -13.39 1.97 5.88
N LEU A 18 -13.84 0.71 5.79
CA LEU A 18 -14.05 0.01 4.53
C LEU A 18 -15.05 0.75 3.64
N VAL A 19 -16.21 1.14 4.19
CA VAL A 19 -17.23 1.92 3.47
C VAL A 19 -16.65 3.24 2.98
N LYS A 20 -15.93 3.97 3.84
CA LYS A 20 -15.26 5.21 3.44
C LYS A 20 -14.28 4.99 2.27
N LEU A 21 -13.47 3.94 2.32
CA LEU A 21 -12.51 3.61 1.26
C LEU A 21 -13.21 3.24 -0.06
N VAL A 22 -14.31 2.51 -0.01
CA VAL A 22 -15.11 2.14 -1.20
C VAL A 22 -15.77 3.38 -1.80
N LEU A 23 -16.36 4.25 -0.97
CA LEU A 23 -17.03 5.47 -1.42
C LEU A 23 -16.08 6.49 -2.07
N LEU A 24 -14.78 6.45 -1.74
CA LEU A 24 -13.78 7.31 -2.39
C LEU A 24 -13.55 6.94 -3.87
N HIS A 25 -13.95 5.76 -4.35
CA HIS A 25 -13.79 5.30 -5.74
C HIS A 25 -12.35 5.41 -6.31
N GLU A 26 -11.34 5.56 -5.45
CA GLU A 26 -9.94 5.71 -5.82
C GLU A 26 -9.33 4.34 -6.15
N THR A 27 -8.93 4.13 -7.40
CA THR A 27 -8.32 2.86 -7.83
C THR A 27 -7.03 2.52 -7.06
N ALA A 28 -6.32 3.55 -6.59
CA ALA A 28 -5.15 3.46 -5.70
C ALA A 28 -5.39 2.64 -4.43
N LEU A 29 -6.61 2.71 -3.89
CA LEU A 29 -6.96 2.15 -2.58
C LEU A 29 -7.54 0.74 -2.69
N ARG A 30 -7.73 0.19 -3.90
CA ARG A 30 -8.26 -1.17 -4.10
C ARG A 30 -7.51 -2.26 -3.29
N PRO A 31 -6.17 -2.26 -3.23
CA PRO A 31 -5.42 -3.17 -2.34
C PRO A 31 -5.81 -3.01 -0.87
N ALA A 32 -5.91 -1.77 -0.40
CA ALA A 32 -6.26 -1.46 0.98
C ALA A 32 -7.71 -1.87 1.31
N ILE A 33 -8.66 -1.69 0.40
CA ILE A 33 -10.05 -2.14 0.53
C ILE A 33 -10.08 -3.66 0.78
N GLY A 34 -9.37 -4.44 -0.05
CA GLY A 34 -9.31 -5.90 0.10
C GLY A 34 -8.70 -6.32 1.44
N PHE A 35 -7.60 -5.67 1.85
CA PHE A 35 -6.97 -5.95 3.14
C PHE A 35 -7.88 -5.61 4.33
N VAL A 36 -8.50 -4.42 4.34
CA VAL A 36 -9.41 -4.01 5.41
C VAL A 36 -10.63 -4.93 5.48
N ALA A 37 -11.19 -5.34 4.35
CA ALA A 37 -12.28 -6.32 4.30
C ALA A 37 -11.88 -7.66 4.94
N ALA A 38 -10.67 -8.16 4.66
CA ALA A 38 -10.16 -9.36 5.30
C ALA A 38 -9.97 -9.18 6.83
N CYS A 39 -9.48 -8.02 7.28
CA CYS A 39 -9.39 -7.69 8.70
C CYS A 39 -10.77 -7.67 9.39
N VAL A 40 -11.82 -7.16 8.73
CA VAL A 40 -13.20 -7.21 9.25
C VAL A 40 -13.63 -8.66 9.48
N VAL A 41 -13.39 -9.55 8.50
CA VAL A 41 -13.75 -10.97 8.61
C VAL A 41 -13.01 -11.65 9.78
N VAL A 42 -11.71 -11.37 9.94
CA VAL A 42 -10.93 -11.90 11.09
C VAL A 42 -11.48 -11.36 12.41
N ALA A 43 -11.75 -10.06 12.53
CA ALA A 43 -12.28 -9.46 13.75
C ALA A 43 -13.66 -10.03 14.13
N LEU A 44 -14.54 -10.26 13.15
CA LEU A 44 -15.82 -10.94 13.36
C LEU A 44 -15.64 -12.39 13.80
N ALA A 45 -14.73 -13.14 13.18
CA ALA A 45 -14.45 -14.53 13.58
C ALA A 45 -13.92 -14.62 15.03
N VAL A 46 -13.06 -13.67 15.44
CA VAL A 46 -12.61 -13.54 16.83
C VAL A 46 -13.79 -13.19 17.74
N GLY A 47 -14.65 -12.25 17.35
CA GLY A 47 -15.87 -11.90 18.10
C GLY A 47 -16.77 -13.10 18.32
N VAL A 48 -17.06 -13.87 17.27
CA VAL A 48 -17.89 -15.07 17.35
C VAL A 48 -17.28 -16.10 18.32
N ARG A 49 -15.96 -16.34 18.23
CA ARG A 49 -15.25 -17.29 19.11
C ARG A 49 -15.36 -16.94 20.59
N TRP A 50 -15.29 -15.65 20.96
CA TRP A 50 -15.31 -15.23 22.36
C TRP A 50 -16.72 -15.01 22.91
N SER A 51 -17.72 -14.87 22.04
CA SER A 51 -19.09 -14.52 22.44
C SER A 51 -20.03 -15.73 22.43
N PHE A 52 -19.77 -16.67 21.52
CA PHE A 52 -20.52 -17.90 21.40
C PHE A 52 -19.57 -19.04 21.73
N ASP A 53 -19.90 -19.86 22.73
CA ASP A 53 -19.11 -21.02 23.13
C ASP A 53 -19.27 -22.19 22.13
N ALA A 54 -19.16 -21.89 20.83
CA ALA A 54 -19.37 -22.81 19.73
C ALA A 54 -18.05 -23.52 19.39
N PRO A 55 -17.99 -24.87 19.42
CA PRO A 55 -16.80 -25.63 19.04
C PRO A 55 -16.30 -25.32 17.63
N PHE A 56 -17.23 -25.06 16.70
CA PHE A 56 -16.92 -24.66 15.32
C PHE A 56 -16.14 -23.34 15.24
N ALA A 57 -16.42 -22.38 16.12
CA ALA A 57 -15.72 -21.09 16.13
C ALA A 57 -14.26 -21.22 16.59
N ARG A 58 -13.97 -22.18 17.48
CA ARG A 58 -12.60 -22.50 17.92
C ARG A 58 -11.76 -23.13 16.81
N PHE A 59 -12.39 -23.91 15.94
CA PHE A 59 -11.77 -24.48 14.74
C PHE A 59 -11.57 -23.42 13.64
N LEU A 60 -12.60 -22.61 13.37
CA LEU A 60 -12.60 -21.70 12.22
C LEU A 60 -11.66 -20.49 12.42
N GLN A 61 -11.59 -19.94 13.63
CA GLN A 61 -10.85 -18.71 13.90
C GLN A 61 -9.36 -18.75 13.48
N PRO A 62 -8.54 -19.76 13.86
CA PRO A 62 -7.13 -19.80 13.45
C PRO A 62 -6.96 -19.95 11.93
N VAL A 63 -7.88 -20.65 11.26
CA VAL A 63 -7.86 -20.80 9.79
C VAL A 63 -8.13 -19.46 9.09
N VAL A 64 -9.12 -18.71 9.57
CA VAL A 64 -9.45 -17.38 9.06
C VAL A 64 -8.29 -16.40 9.32
N ALA A 65 -7.66 -16.47 10.49
CA ALA A 65 -6.47 -15.68 10.81
C ALA A 65 -5.28 -16.04 9.88
N ALA A 66 -5.03 -17.33 9.63
CA ALA A 66 -3.96 -17.77 8.75
C ALA A 66 -4.13 -17.29 7.30
N ALA A 67 -5.36 -17.07 6.84
CA ALA A 67 -5.64 -16.58 5.50
C ALA A 67 -5.31 -15.08 5.32
N LEU A 68 -5.30 -14.29 6.40
CA LEU A 68 -5.13 -12.83 6.33
C LEU A 68 -3.77 -12.41 5.73
N PRO A 69 -2.60 -12.91 6.19
CA PRO A 69 -1.32 -12.46 5.65
C PRO A 69 -1.12 -12.79 4.16
N PRO A 70 -1.45 -13.99 3.65
CA PRO A 70 -1.47 -14.28 2.21
C PRO A 70 -2.42 -13.37 1.42
N ILE A 71 -3.63 -13.12 1.92
CA ILE A 71 -4.58 -12.20 1.28
C ILE A 71 -3.97 -10.79 1.20
N ALA A 72 -3.40 -10.29 2.30
CA ALA A 72 -2.72 -9.00 2.34
C ALA A 72 -1.62 -8.92 1.28
N TRP A 73 -0.79 -9.96 1.18
CA TRP A 73 0.24 -10.06 0.14
C TRP A 73 -0.34 -9.96 -1.26
N PHE A 74 -1.39 -10.72 -1.58
CA PHE A 74 -2.02 -10.69 -2.90
C PHE A 74 -2.69 -9.33 -3.20
N CYS A 75 -3.29 -8.68 -2.20
CA CYS A 75 -3.85 -7.34 -2.35
C CYS A 75 -2.79 -6.34 -2.83
N PHE A 76 -1.62 -6.32 -2.19
CA PHE A 76 -0.56 -5.34 -2.47
C PHE A 76 0.42 -5.76 -3.59
N THR A 77 0.37 -7.02 -4.04
CA THR A 77 1.20 -7.52 -5.14
C THR A 77 0.41 -7.87 -6.40
N ALA A 78 -0.86 -7.47 -6.47
CA ALA A 78 -1.73 -7.68 -7.63
C ALA A 78 -1.02 -7.26 -8.93
N GLY A 79 -0.84 -8.23 -9.84
CA GLY A 79 -0.07 -8.10 -11.09
C GLY A 79 1.33 -8.73 -11.07
N ARG A 80 2.03 -8.72 -9.94
CA ARG A 80 3.36 -9.36 -9.75
C ARG A 80 3.21 -10.81 -9.27
N ALA A 81 2.36 -11.01 -8.26
CA ALA A 81 1.93 -12.34 -7.82
C ALA A 81 1.16 -13.09 -8.91
N ALA A 82 0.63 -12.38 -9.91
CA ALA A 82 -0.14 -13.00 -10.98
C ALA A 82 0.65 -13.87 -11.96
N ARG A 83 1.96 -13.62 -12.05
CA ARG A 83 2.86 -14.31 -12.97
C ARG A 83 3.66 -15.44 -12.32
N SER A 84 3.59 -15.61 -11.00
CA SER A 84 4.38 -16.61 -10.30
C SER A 84 3.66 -17.97 -10.29
N LYS A 85 4.32 -19.03 -10.78
CA LYS A 85 3.87 -20.42 -10.61
C LYS A 85 3.81 -20.85 -9.13
N ALA A 86 4.48 -20.13 -8.24
CA ALA A 86 4.53 -20.41 -6.80
C ALA A 86 3.30 -19.91 -6.01
N ARG A 87 2.23 -19.45 -6.68
CA ARG A 87 0.99 -18.98 -6.02
C ARG A 87 0.40 -19.99 -5.04
N TRP A 88 0.41 -21.27 -5.41
CA TRP A 88 -0.14 -22.34 -4.58
C TRP A 88 0.63 -22.52 -3.26
N LEU A 89 1.93 -22.15 -3.21
CA LEU A 89 2.73 -22.21 -1.98
C LEU A 89 2.19 -21.29 -0.88
N HIS A 90 1.53 -20.18 -1.25
CA HIS A 90 0.90 -19.29 -0.27
C HIS A 90 -0.33 -19.91 0.40
N GLY A 91 -0.91 -20.98 -0.17
CA GLY A 91 -1.99 -21.76 0.44
C GLY A 91 -1.50 -22.84 1.42
N LEU A 92 -0.23 -23.25 1.34
CA LEU A 92 0.32 -24.29 2.22
C LEU A 92 0.23 -23.94 3.72
N PRO A 93 0.59 -22.71 4.17
CA PRO A 93 0.45 -22.38 5.59
C PRO A 93 -1.00 -22.41 6.07
N VAL A 94 -1.95 -21.99 5.23
CA VAL A 94 -3.39 -22.03 5.56
C VAL A 94 -3.88 -23.48 5.67
N ALA A 95 -3.47 -24.34 4.73
CA ALA A 95 -3.78 -25.76 4.76
C ALA A 95 -3.16 -26.47 5.99
N LEU A 96 -1.93 -26.10 6.36
CA LEU A 96 -1.27 -26.60 7.56
C LEU A 96 -2.02 -26.19 8.83
N VAL A 97 -2.41 -24.93 8.96
CA VAL A 97 -3.23 -24.45 10.08
C VAL A 97 -4.59 -25.13 10.10
N LEU A 98 -5.23 -25.33 8.94
CA LEU A 98 -6.49 -26.06 8.84
C LEU A 98 -6.37 -27.50 9.37
N PHE A 99 -5.31 -28.21 8.94
CA PHE A 99 -5.03 -29.56 9.41
C PHE A 99 -4.75 -29.60 10.91
N ALA A 100 -3.88 -28.71 11.41
CA ALA A 100 -3.58 -28.60 12.84
C ALA A 100 -4.82 -28.23 13.68
N SER A 101 -5.72 -27.40 13.14
CA SER A 101 -6.96 -26.99 13.82
C SER A 101 -7.93 -28.16 14.01
N ALA A 102 -7.88 -29.19 13.17
CA ALA A 102 -8.67 -30.41 13.38
C ALA A 102 -8.24 -31.16 14.66
N GLY A 103 -6.99 -31.00 15.10
CA GLY A 103 -6.41 -31.56 16.32
C GLY A 103 -6.28 -30.54 17.47
N TRP A 104 -7.18 -29.56 17.58
CA TRP A 104 -7.00 -28.36 18.41
C TRP A 104 -6.63 -28.59 19.89
N GLN A 105 -7.02 -29.73 20.48
CA GLN A 105 -6.71 -30.09 21.87
C GLN A 105 -5.22 -30.36 22.11
N VAL A 106 -4.49 -30.81 21.09
CA VAL A 106 -3.06 -31.18 21.17
C VAL A 106 -2.17 -30.07 20.58
N TRP A 107 -2.68 -29.30 19.62
CA TRP A 107 -1.88 -28.41 18.78
C TRP A 107 -2.00 -26.90 19.07
N ARG A 108 -2.59 -26.49 20.20
CA ARG A 108 -2.83 -25.07 20.51
C ARG A 108 -1.55 -24.21 20.45
N SER A 109 -0.49 -24.59 21.16
CA SER A 109 0.77 -23.83 21.19
C SER A 109 1.51 -23.80 19.82
N PRO A 110 1.62 -24.91 19.08
CA PRO A 110 2.15 -24.89 17.72
C PRO A 110 1.39 -24.00 16.73
N ILE A 111 0.06 -23.92 16.82
CA ILE A 111 -0.78 -23.07 15.95
C ILE A 111 -0.46 -21.59 16.20
N ASP A 112 -0.36 -21.17 17.46
CA ASP A 112 -0.07 -19.78 17.83
C ASP A 112 1.32 -19.35 17.31
N LEU A 113 2.34 -20.22 17.44
CA LEU A 113 3.67 -19.97 16.89
C LEU A 113 3.68 -19.91 15.36
N LEU A 114 2.97 -20.84 14.71
CA LEU A 114 2.86 -20.87 13.24
C LEU A 114 2.18 -19.60 12.70
N LEU A 115 1.11 -19.14 13.36
CA LEU A 115 0.43 -17.89 13.02
C LEU A 115 1.37 -16.68 13.20
N ALA A 116 2.09 -16.60 14.33
CA ALA A 116 3.04 -15.53 14.57
C ALA A 116 4.13 -15.46 13.49
N LEU A 117 4.74 -16.60 13.14
CA LEU A 117 5.74 -16.69 12.06
C LEU A 117 5.17 -16.29 10.70
N LEU A 118 3.92 -16.69 10.41
CA LEU A 118 3.24 -16.32 9.18
C LEU A 118 3.03 -14.80 9.09
N TYR A 119 2.49 -14.20 10.14
CA TYR A 119 2.25 -12.76 10.21
C TYR A 119 3.56 -11.96 10.13
N ILE A 120 4.62 -12.38 10.84
CA ILE A 120 5.94 -11.75 10.75
C ILE A 120 6.51 -11.88 9.34
N GLY A 121 6.47 -13.07 8.74
CA GLY A 121 7.04 -13.32 7.42
C GLY A 121 6.42 -12.43 6.33
N TYR A 122 5.08 -12.38 6.28
CA TYR A 122 4.38 -11.51 5.33
C TYR A 122 4.45 -10.03 5.72
N GLY A 123 4.45 -9.70 7.01
CA GLY A 123 4.64 -8.34 7.49
C GLY A 123 5.98 -7.75 7.02
N VAL A 124 7.07 -8.50 7.22
CA VAL A 124 8.41 -8.15 6.72
C VAL A 124 8.43 -8.09 5.20
N ALA A 125 7.76 -9.02 4.51
CA ALA A 125 7.68 -8.99 3.05
C ALA A 125 6.97 -7.72 2.52
N LEU A 126 5.87 -7.30 3.15
CA LEU A 126 5.16 -6.06 2.81
C LEU A 126 5.98 -4.81 3.15
N LEU A 127 6.69 -4.79 4.28
CA LEU A 127 7.61 -3.69 4.61
C LEU A 127 8.77 -3.59 3.62
N ARG A 128 9.35 -4.73 3.22
CA ARG A 128 10.38 -4.76 2.17
C ARG A 128 9.83 -4.29 0.82
N LEU A 129 8.61 -4.66 0.48
CA LEU A 129 7.93 -4.18 -0.73
C LEU A 129 7.72 -2.65 -0.67
N ALA A 130 7.29 -2.12 0.47
CA ALA A 130 7.13 -0.68 0.67
C ALA A 130 8.48 0.07 0.66
N GLY A 131 9.53 -0.54 1.21
CA GLY A 131 10.90 -0.01 1.22
C GLY A 131 11.58 -0.02 -0.16
N ALA A 132 11.16 -0.91 -1.07
CA ALA A 132 11.65 -0.94 -2.45
C ALA A 132 11.17 0.24 -3.33
N GLY A 133 10.39 1.15 -2.76
CA GLY A 133 9.93 2.37 -3.44
C GLY A 133 8.66 2.18 -4.28
N PRO A 134 8.13 3.28 -4.83
CA PRO A 134 6.86 3.28 -5.57
C PRO A 134 6.90 2.44 -6.86
N ASP A 135 8.06 2.27 -7.47
CA ASP A 135 8.24 1.46 -8.69
C ASP A 135 8.02 -0.04 -8.45
N GLY A 136 8.05 -0.48 -7.19
CA GLY A 136 7.66 -1.85 -6.79
C GLY A 136 6.22 -2.21 -7.16
N PHE A 137 5.37 -1.20 -7.34
CA PHE A 137 3.94 -1.28 -7.68
C PHE A 137 3.70 -1.02 -9.18
N ALA A 138 4.49 -1.65 -10.06
CA ALA A 138 4.50 -1.37 -11.50
C ALA A 138 3.15 -1.53 -12.24
N ALA A 139 2.20 -2.26 -11.66
CA ALA A 139 0.85 -2.44 -12.18
C ALA A 139 -0.13 -1.33 -11.75
N VAL A 140 0.20 -0.59 -10.69
CA VAL A 140 -0.58 0.55 -10.19
C VAL A 140 -0.26 1.78 -11.03
N ARG A 141 -1.23 2.71 -11.16
CA ARG A 141 -1.03 4.00 -11.82
C ARG A 141 0.12 4.75 -11.16
N LEU A 142 0.94 5.44 -11.96
CA LEU A 142 2.11 6.15 -11.44
C LEU A 142 1.73 7.19 -10.38
N SER A 143 0.62 7.90 -10.58
CA SER A 143 0.06 8.87 -9.61
C SER A 143 -0.33 8.26 -8.26
N ASP A 144 -0.60 6.95 -8.24
CA ASP A 144 -1.17 6.23 -7.10
C ASP A 144 -0.13 5.37 -6.37
N ALA A 145 1.02 5.14 -6.99
CA ALA A 145 2.06 4.23 -6.51
C ALA A 145 2.56 4.59 -5.10
N ASN A 146 2.69 5.88 -4.77
CA ASN A 146 3.15 6.28 -3.43
C ASN A 146 2.09 6.03 -2.34
N ARG A 147 0.80 6.16 -2.69
CA ARG A 147 -0.31 5.84 -1.77
C ARG A 147 -0.38 4.33 -1.53
N ALA A 148 -0.25 3.53 -2.59
CA ALA A 148 -0.16 2.08 -2.48
C ALA A 148 1.06 1.63 -1.64
N ARG A 149 2.22 2.29 -1.80
CA ARG A 149 3.43 2.08 -0.98
C ARG A 149 3.16 2.33 0.50
N LYS A 150 2.63 3.51 0.86
CA LYS A 150 2.30 3.86 2.25
C LYS A 150 1.30 2.86 2.85
N ALA A 151 0.25 2.50 2.10
CA ALA A 151 -0.75 1.52 2.53
C ALA A 151 -0.15 0.11 2.76
N ALA A 152 0.72 -0.37 1.86
CA ALA A 152 1.42 -1.65 2.03
C ALA A 152 2.33 -1.64 3.26
N GLY A 153 3.04 -0.52 3.51
CA GLY A 153 3.86 -0.34 4.70
C GLY A 153 3.04 -0.38 6.00
N MET A 154 1.90 0.30 6.02
CA MET A 154 0.97 0.26 7.15
C MET A 154 0.42 -1.15 7.38
N ALA A 155 0.00 -1.85 6.33
CA ALA A 155 -0.48 -3.23 6.44
C ALA A 155 0.61 -4.17 6.97
N GLY A 156 1.85 -4.04 6.49
CA GLY A 156 3.00 -4.79 7.00
C GLY A 156 3.27 -4.51 8.48
N GLY A 157 3.22 -3.25 8.90
CA GLY A 157 3.35 -2.86 10.30
C GLY A 157 2.25 -3.44 11.19
N VAL A 158 0.98 -3.39 10.75
CA VAL A 158 -0.15 -3.99 11.45
C VAL A 158 0.06 -5.49 11.66
N LEU A 159 0.48 -6.23 10.62
CA LEU A 159 0.74 -7.67 10.75
C LEU A 159 1.84 -7.99 11.78
N ILE A 160 2.93 -7.21 11.81
CA ILE A 160 4.01 -7.41 12.79
C ILE A 160 3.53 -7.12 14.22
N VAL A 161 2.81 -6.01 14.41
CA VAL A 161 2.26 -5.66 15.73
C VAL A 161 1.29 -6.74 16.21
N SER A 162 0.40 -7.23 15.33
CA SER A 162 -0.52 -8.33 15.66
C SER A 162 0.25 -9.59 16.06
N ALA A 163 1.27 -10.00 15.30
CA ALA A 163 2.09 -11.16 15.65
C ALA A 163 2.77 -11.04 17.02
N PHE A 164 3.25 -9.84 17.35
CA PHE A 164 3.89 -9.58 18.63
C PHE A 164 2.88 -9.65 19.79
N VAL A 165 1.68 -9.09 19.62
CA VAL A 165 0.60 -9.20 20.60
C VAL A 165 0.21 -10.66 20.82
N ASP A 166 0.03 -11.44 19.75
CA ASP A 166 -0.30 -12.86 19.84
C ASP A 166 0.81 -13.67 20.56
N LEU A 167 2.08 -13.37 20.27
CA LEU A 167 3.21 -14.00 20.95
C LEU A 167 3.26 -13.66 22.45
N LEU A 168 3.00 -12.40 22.82
CA LEU A 168 2.93 -11.98 24.23
C LEU A 168 1.80 -12.71 24.97
N ILE A 169 0.64 -12.89 24.32
CA ILE A 169 -0.47 -13.68 24.87
C ILE A 169 -0.04 -15.13 25.07
N ALA A 170 0.58 -15.75 24.06
CA ALA A 170 1.05 -17.14 24.15
C ALA A 170 2.06 -17.35 25.28
N VAL A 171 3.02 -16.42 25.43
CA VAL A 171 3.99 -16.42 26.54
C VAL A 171 3.29 -16.25 27.89
N ASP A 172 2.31 -15.35 28.00
CA ASP A 172 1.57 -15.15 29.25
C ASP A 172 0.77 -16.40 29.66
N PHE A 173 0.14 -17.10 28.72
CA PHE A 173 -0.50 -18.39 29.00
C PHE A 173 0.51 -19.48 29.38
N GLY A 174 1.69 -19.50 28.77
CA GLY A 174 2.73 -20.51 29.04
C GLY A 174 3.43 -20.35 30.38
N PHE A 175 3.78 -19.11 30.77
CA PHE A 175 4.60 -18.83 31.95
C PHE A 175 3.83 -18.23 33.12
N TYR A 176 2.71 -17.55 32.86
CA TYR A 176 1.97 -16.76 33.84
C TYR A 176 0.50 -17.13 33.93
N SER A 177 0.10 -18.28 33.36
CA SER A 177 -1.27 -18.82 33.37
C SER A 177 -2.35 -17.87 32.83
N GLY A 178 -1.98 -16.88 31.99
CA GLY A 178 -2.94 -15.95 31.38
C GLY A 178 -3.29 -14.73 32.24
N ASN A 179 -2.56 -14.48 33.34
CA ASN A 179 -2.86 -13.38 34.28
C ASN A 179 -2.74 -11.97 33.67
N HIS A 180 -1.97 -11.81 32.59
CA HIS A 180 -1.78 -10.52 31.90
C HIS A 180 -2.51 -10.45 30.56
N ALA A 181 -3.06 -11.56 30.06
CA ALA A 181 -3.67 -11.68 28.74
C ALA A 181 -4.69 -10.57 28.45
N ALA A 182 -5.57 -10.25 29.40
CA ALA A 182 -6.55 -9.19 29.24
C ALA A 182 -5.91 -7.79 29.03
N ARG A 183 -4.84 -7.48 29.77
CA ARG A 183 -4.09 -6.22 29.63
C ARG A 183 -3.33 -6.16 28.30
N ILE A 184 -2.72 -7.27 27.90
CA ILE A 184 -2.00 -7.40 26.62
C ILE A 184 -2.97 -7.18 25.45
N VAL A 185 -4.13 -7.84 25.48
CA VAL A 185 -5.19 -7.69 24.47
C VAL A 185 -5.70 -6.25 24.43
N ALA A 186 -5.95 -5.62 25.57
CA ALA A 186 -6.40 -4.23 25.63
C ALA A 186 -5.38 -3.27 25.01
N ALA A 187 -4.09 -3.42 25.33
CA ALA A 187 -3.00 -2.61 24.78
C ALA A 187 -2.85 -2.82 23.26
N GLY A 188 -2.89 -4.07 22.80
CA GLY A 188 -2.82 -4.40 21.37
C GLY A 188 -3.98 -3.79 20.57
N ASN A 189 -5.19 -3.84 21.13
CA ASN A 189 -6.36 -3.24 20.49
C ASN A 189 -6.31 -1.71 20.47
N LEU A 190 -5.78 -1.07 21.52
CA LEU A 190 -5.57 0.37 21.52
C LEU A 190 -4.61 0.79 20.39
N LEU A 191 -3.49 0.08 20.22
CA LEU A 191 -2.55 0.31 19.11
C LEU A 191 -3.21 0.14 17.74
N LEU A 192 -4.01 -0.92 17.57
CA LEU A 192 -4.74 -1.17 16.34
C LEU A 192 -5.75 -0.04 16.04
N LEU A 193 -6.50 0.40 17.05
CA LEU A 193 -7.46 1.50 16.92
C LEU A 193 -6.76 2.82 16.58
N SER A 194 -5.62 3.12 17.18
CA SER A 194 -4.80 4.28 16.82
C SER A 194 -4.31 4.21 15.38
N ALA A 195 -3.86 3.04 14.92
CA ALA A 195 -3.45 2.85 13.53
C ALA A 195 -4.61 3.02 12.54
N VAL A 196 -5.79 2.49 12.85
CA VAL A 196 -7.02 2.67 12.07
C VAL A 196 -7.45 4.13 12.05
N ALA A 197 -7.44 4.82 13.20
CA ALA A 197 -7.77 6.23 13.29
C ALA A 197 -6.82 7.10 12.46
N TYR A 198 -5.51 6.82 12.53
CA TYR A 198 -4.50 7.47 11.70
C TYR A 198 -4.74 7.21 10.20
N ALA A 199 -5.07 5.98 9.81
CA ALA A 199 -5.43 5.64 8.43
C ALA A 199 -6.67 6.42 7.97
N VAL A 200 -7.73 6.48 8.78
CA VAL A 200 -8.95 7.24 8.48
C VAL A 200 -8.65 8.74 8.32
N ALA A 201 -7.80 9.29 9.20
CA ALA A 201 -7.43 10.71 9.20
C ALA A 201 -6.58 11.08 7.98
N THR A 202 -5.60 10.26 7.62
CA THR A 202 -4.74 10.49 6.45
C THR A 202 -5.48 10.28 5.12
N VAL A 203 -6.36 9.28 5.05
CA VAL A 203 -7.24 9.07 3.89
C VAL A 203 -8.25 10.21 3.74
N GLY A 204 -8.72 10.80 4.85
CA GLY A 204 -9.64 11.95 4.85
C GLY A 204 -8.96 13.29 4.56
N ARG A 205 -7.73 13.48 5.03
CA ARG A 205 -6.93 14.69 4.77
C ARG A 205 -6.19 14.54 3.46
N SER A 206 -6.89 14.73 2.35
CA SER A 206 -6.26 15.10 1.08
C SER A 206 -5.80 16.57 1.14
N LEU A 207 -4.99 16.93 2.12
CA LEU A 207 -4.38 18.26 2.31
C LEU A 207 -2.85 18.15 2.19
N PRO A 208 -2.19 19.20 1.67
CA PRO A 208 -0.80 19.16 1.25
C PRO A 208 0.13 19.28 2.45
N VAL A 209 0.53 18.15 3.03
CA VAL A 209 1.72 18.10 3.90
C VAL A 209 2.46 16.79 3.62
N ASP A 210 3.46 16.91 2.76
CA ASP A 210 4.77 16.28 2.93
C ASP A 210 5.68 17.08 1.97
N ALA A 211 6.18 18.20 2.49
CA ALA A 211 7.37 18.82 1.94
C ALA A 211 8.52 17.83 2.15
N GLY A 212 9.15 17.40 1.06
CA GLY A 212 10.44 16.73 1.11
C GLY A 212 10.46 15.28 1.62
N GLU A 213 9.78 14.35 0.95
CA GLU A 213 10.45 13.05 0.73
C GLU A 213 11.36 13.24 -0.51
N GLU A 214 12.47 13.95 -0.31
CA GLU A 214 13.68 13.62 -1.05
C GLU A 214 13.97 12.16 -0.71
N THR A 215 13.73 11.27 -1.67
CA THR A 215 14.34 9.95 -1.64
C THR A 215 15.83 10.18 -1.46
N ALA A 216 16.32 9.95 -0.24
CA ALA A 216 17.75 9.97 0.07
C ALA A 216 18.47 9.20 -1.04
N PRO A 217 19.58 9.72 -1.58
CA PRO A 217 20.28 9.06 -2.68
C PRO A 217 20.61 7.64 -2.27
N GLU A 218 19.94 6.66 -2.90
CA GLU A 218 20.38 5.26 -2.83
C GLU A 218 21.82 5.27 -3.39
N PRO A 219 22.79 4.59 -2.75
CA PRO A 219 24.20 4.70 -3.13
C PRO A 219 24.35 4.52 -4.64
N LEU A 220 25.07 5.46 -5.28
CA LEU A 220 25.27 5.55 -6.73
C LEU A 220 25.62 4.17 -7.30
N ARG A 221 24.62 3.46 -7.81
CA ARG A 221 24.83 2.22 -8.55
C ARG A 221 25.38 2.62 -9.90
N VAL A 222 26.58 2.16 -10.22
CA VAL A 222 27.30 2.47 -11.46
C VAL A 222 26.35 2.37 -12.67
N PRO A 223 26.23 3.43 -13.50
CA PRO A 223 25.45 3.39 -14.72
C PRO A 223 25.88 2.23 -15.61
N ARG A 224 24.91 1.48 -16.13
CA ARG A 224 25.18 0.45 -17.15
C ARG A 224 25.19 1.11 -18.52
N GLU A 225 25.98 0.58 -19.46
CA GLU A 225 26.05 1.08 -20.84
C GLU A 225 24.68 1.24 -21.51
N ASP A 226 23.72 0.36 -21.18
CA ASP A 226 22.37 0.39 -21.75
C ASP A 226 21.42 1.42 -21.10
N ASP A 227 21.76 2.03 -19.95
CA ASP A 227 20.83 2.90 -19.23
C ASP A 227 20.49 4.17 -20.01
N GLY A 228 21.48 4.73 -20.73
CA GLY A 228 21.28 5.88 -21.61
C GLY A 228 20.32 5.58 -22.76
N ARG A 229 20.43 4.37 -23.36
CA ARG A 229 19.51 3.91 -24.42
C ARG A 229 18.08 3.75 -23.90
N ILE A 230 17.94 3.21 -22.68
CA ILE A 230 16.64 3.05 -22.02
C ILE A 230 15.99 4.43 -21.78
N LEU A 231 16.73 5.40 -21.24
CA LEU A 231 16.21 6.75 -21.03
C LEU A 231 15.82 7.44 -22.34
N ALA A 232 16.66 7.35 -23.38
CA ALA A 232 16.35 7.91 -24.69
C ALA A 232 15.06 7.31 -25.28
N ALA A 233 14.86 6.00 -25.15
CA ALA A 233 13.63 5.34 -25.58
C ALA A 233 12.39 5.83 -24.81
N ILE A 234 12.52 6.07 -23.50
CA ILE A 234 11.44 6.62 -22.68
C ILE A 234 11.15 8.07 -23.05
N ASP A 235 12.18 8.92 -23.17
CA ASP A 235 12.02 10.33 -23.54
C ASP A 235 11.31 10.47 -24.90
N ARG A 236 11.69 9.64 -25.88
CA ARG A 236 11.01 9.56 -27.17
C ARG A 236 9.51 9.23 -27.02
N LEU A 237 9.17 8.21 -26.23
CA LEU A 237 7.77 7.85 -25.98
C LEU A 237 7.00 8.98 -25.28
N MET A 238 7.64 9.71 -24.37
CA MET A 238 7.03 10.82 -23.66
C MET A 238 6.79 12.00 -24.59
N ARG A 239 7.79 12.42 -25.38
CA ARG A 239 7.70 13.61 -26.23
C ARG A 239 6.87 13.37 -27.49
N GLU A 240 7.18 12.32 -28.26
CA GLU A 240 6.53 12.09 -29.57
C GLU A 240 5.10 11.59 -29.43
N ARG A 241 4.87 10.63 -28.51
CA ARG A 241 3.55 10.02 -28.32
C ARG A 241 2.74 10.64 -27.19
N LYS A 242 3.27 11.70 -26.55
CA LYS A 242 2.66 12.39 -25.40
C LYS A 242 2.13 11.43 -24.34
N LEU A 243 2.88 10.34 -24.08
CA LEU A 243 2.42 9.24 -23.24
C LEU A 243 2.10 9.69 -21.81
N PHE A 244 2.77 10.75 -21.34
CA PHE A 244 2.52 11.38 -20.05
C PHE A 244 1.09 11.91 -19.88
N ARG A 245 0.35 12.20 -20.96
CA ARG A 245 -1.04 12.65 -20.92
C ARG A 245 -2.02 11.52 -20.58
N ASP A 246 -1.64 10.25 -20.72
CA ASP A 246 -2.46 9.12 -20.27
C ASP A 246 -2.56 9.17 -18.73
N PRO A 247 -3.75 9.47 -18.17
CA PRO A 247 -3.89 9.58 -16.73
C PRO A 247 -3.84 8.20 -16.05
N ASP A 248 -4.01 7.12 -16.81
CA ASP A 248 -3.97 5.73 -16.36
C ASP A 248 -2.61 5.07 -16.63
N LEU A 249 -1.57 5.88 -16.91
CA LEU A 249 -0.24 5.38 -17.20
C LEU A 249 0.36 4.61 -16.01
N THR A 250 0.85 3.41 -16.28
CA THR A 250 1.55 2.55 -15.33
C THR A 250 2.96 2.24 -15.84
N LEU A 251 3.88 1.89 -14.95
CA LEU A 251 5.22 1.45 -15.34
C LEU A 251 5.15 0.23 -16.29
N ASN A 252 4.21 -0.70 -16.06
CA ASN A 252 3.98 -1.82 -16.97
C ASN A 252 3.52 -1.39 -18.38
N ARG A 253 2.73 -0.32 -18.50
CA ARG A 253 2.33 0.22 -19.81
C ARG A 253 3.53 0.86 -20.53
N ILE A 254 4.36 1.61 -19.82
CA ILE A 254 5.61 2.17 -20.37
C ILE A 254 6.52 1.04 -20.85
N ALA A 255 6.76 0.04 -20.01
CA ALA A 255 7.53 -1.16 -20.33
C ALA A 255 7.05 -1.85 -21.61
N ARG A 256 5.74 -2.09 -21.72
CA ARG A 256 5.13 -2.71 -22.90
C ARG A 256 5.32 -1.86 -24.17
N ARG A 257 5.14 -0.54 -24.09
CA ARG A 257 5.31 0.35 -25.26
C ARG A 257 6.77 0.55 -25.65
N ALA A 258 7.68 0.48 -24.69
CA ALA A 258 9.12 0.57 -24.93
C ALA A 258 9.73 -0.77 -25.39
N GLY A 259 9.02 -1.89 -25.23
CA GLY A 259 9.59 -3.23 -25.48
C GLY A 259 10.64 -3.62 -24.45
N LEU A 260 10.64 -3.01 -23.27
CA LEU A 260 11.68 -3.17 -22.24
C LEU A 260 11.08 -3.69 -20.92
N PRO A 261 11.82 -4.50 -20.15
CA PRO A 261 11.38 -4.91 -18.82
C PRO A 261 11.19 -3.70 -17.87
N ALA A 262 10.07 -3.66 -17.15
CA ALA A 262 9.77 -2.61 -16.15
C ALA A 262 10.90 -2.38 -15.13
N ARG A 263 11.57 -3.46 -14.72
CA ARG A 263 12.72 -3.40 -13.80
C ARG A 263 13.94 -2.70 -14.40
N HIS A 264 14.16 -2.84 -15.71
CA HIS A 264 15.26 -2.15 -16.41
C HIS A 264 14.97 -0.66 -16.50
N ILE A 265 13.73 -0.30 -16.82
CA ILE A 265 13.28 1.10 -16.85
C ILE A 265 13.44 1.75 -15.48
N SER A 266 12.85 1.19 -14.42
CA SER A 266 12.98 1.74 -13.07
C SER A 266 14.44 1.82 -12.63
N GLY A 267 15.24 0.79 -12.93
CA GLY A 267 16.67 0.79 -12.63
C GLY A 267 17.46 1.89 -13.34
N ALA A 268 17.21 2.11 -14.64
CA ALA A 268 17.89 3.14 -15.42
C ALA A 268 17.48 4.55 -14.96
N VAL A 269 16.19 4.78 -14.71
CA VAL A 269 15.69 6.08 -14.22
C VAL A 269 16.26 6.40 -12.84
N ASN A 270 16.27 5.42 -11.93
CA ASN A 270 16.85 5.60 -10.60
C ASN A 270 18.36 5.89 -10.67
N ARG A 271 19.13 5.18 -11.51
CA ARG A 271 20.59 5.35 -11.62
C ARG A 271 21.02 6.66 -12.30
N LEU A 272 20.34 7.06 -13.36
CA LEU A 272 20.77 8.19 -14.19
C LEU A 272 20.08 9.50 -13.83
N VAL A 273 18.85 9.45 -13.33
CA VAL A 273 18.04 10.65 -13.01
C VAL A 273 17.92 10.85 -11.50
N SER A 274 18.31 9.87 -10.68
CA SER A 274 18.14 9.89 -9.22
C SER A 274 16.69 10.17 -8.79
N ARG A 275 15.73 9.71 -9.60
CA ARG A 275 14.29 9.89 -9.42
C ARG A 275 13.57 8.55 -9.64
N ASN A 276 12.34 8.44 -9.15
CA ASN A 276 11.47 7.32 -9.54
C ASN A 276 10.74 7.61 -10.86
N VAL A 277 10.14 6.58 -11.47
CA VAL A 277 9.51 6.73 -12.79
C VAL A 277 8.31 7.68 -12.75
N SER A 278 7.56 7.72 -11.64
CA SER A 278 6.44 8.67 -11.51
C SER A 278 6.93 10.12 -11.49
N GLN A 279 8.04 10.41 -10.81
CA GLN A 279 8.62 11.75 -10.77
C GLN A 279 9.15 12.17 -12.14
N LEU A 280 9.75 11.25 -12.90
CA LEU A 280 10.16 11.51 -14.27
C LEU A 280 8.96 11.88 -15.14
N VAL A 281 7.88 11.07 -15.11
CA VAL A 281 6.65 11.34 -15.88
C VAL A 281 6.00 12.65 -15.45
N ASN A 282 5.88 12.92 -14.15
CA ASN A 282 5.32 14.17 -13.65
C ASN A 282 6.14 15.39 -14.14
N GLY A 283 7.45 15.27 -14.32
CA GLY A 283 8.27 16.30 -14.95
C GLY A 283 7.74 16.70 -16.34
N TYR A 284 7.49 15.73 -17.22
CA TYR A 284 6.90 16.00 -18.53
C TYR A 284 5.49 16.62 -18.43
N ARG A 285 4.67 16.14 -17.48
CA ARG A 285 3.34 16.70 -17.25
C ARG A 285 3.40 18.16 -16.81
N ILE A 286 4.33 18.51 -15.92
CA ILE A 286 4.51 19.89 -15.46
C ILE A 286 5.04 20.78 -16.58
N GLU A 287 5.97 20.32 -17.42
CA GLU A 287 6.43 21.11 -18.57
C GLU A 287 5.29 21.41 -19.56
N GLU A 288 4.40 20.44 -19.85
CA GLU A 288 3.21 20.71 -20.65
C GLU A 288 2.23 21.66 -19.94
N ALA A 289 2.07 21.53 -18.62
CA ALA A 289 1.22 22.44 -17.85
C ALA A 289 1.75 23.88 -17.85
N LYS A 290 3.07 24.08 -17.70
CA LYS A 290 3.72 25.40 -17.81
C LYS A 290 3.44 26.01 -19.17
N ARG A 291 3.66 25.23 -20.24
CA ARG A 291 3.38 25.65 -21.62
C ARG A 291 1.93 26.10 -21.78
N LEU A 292 0.96 25.29 -21.34
CA LEU A 292 -0.46 25.62 -21.44
C LEU A 292 -0.87 26.82 -20.57
N LEU A 293 -0.25 27.02 -19.40
CA LEU A 293 -0.54 28.16 -18.53
C LEU A 293 -0.11 29.49 -19.16
N THR A 294 0.96 29.47 -19.96
CA THR A 294 1.54 30.62 -20.65
C THR A 294 0.90 30.86 -22.02
N GLU A 295 0.62 29.81 -22.80
CA GLU A 295 0.12 29.92 -24.17
C GLU A 295 -1.41 30.05 -24.23
N THR A 296 -2.15 29.77 -23.14
CA THR A 296 -3.61 29.71 -23.16
C THR A 296 -4.26 30.31 -21.92
N ASP A 297 -5.50 30.81 -22.10
CA ASP A 297 -6.37 31.27 -21.01
C ASP A 297 -7.24 30.16 -20.39
N LEU A 298 -6.94 28.89 -20.70
CA LEU A 298 -7.72 27.76 -20.17
C LEU A 298 -7.75 27.77 -18.64
N PRO A 299 -8.85 27.33 -18.00
CA PRO A 299 -8.89 27.19 -16.55
C PRO A 299 -7.77 26.25 -16.07
N VAL A 300 -7.15 26.57 -14.92
CA VAL A 300 -6.07 25.75 -14.32
C VAL A 300 -6.50 24.29 -14.14
N THR A 301 -7.77 24.06 -13.79
CA THR A 301 -8.34 22.70 -13.68
C THR A 301 -8.38 21.95 -15.01
N THR A 302 -8.66 22.64 -16.12
CA THR A 302 -8.61 22.04 -17.46
C THR A 302 -7.17 21.69 -17.83
N ILE A 303 -6.24 22.62 -17.61
CA ILE A 303 -4.81 22.40 -17.87
C ILE A 303 -4.25 21.21 -17.07
N MET A 304 -4.65 21.08 -15.81
CA MET A 304 -4.33 19.93 -14.98
C MET A 304 -4.70 18.60 -15.66
N PHE A 305 -5.93 18.48 -16.15
CA PHE A 305 -6.39 17.27 -16.82
C PHE A 305 -5.69 17.07 -18.17
N GLU A 306 -5.48 18.14 -18.94
CA GLU A 306 -4.80 18.09 -20.23
C GLU A 306 -3.34 17.65 -20.13
N ALA A 307 -2.67 18.06 -19.05
CA ALA A 307 -1.33 17.63 -18.69
C ALA A 307 -1.28 16.17 -18.18
N GLY A 308 -2.42 15.50 -17.99
CA GLY A 308 -2.51 14.10 -17.56
C GLY A 308 -2.59 13.88 -16.05
N PHE A 309 -2.87 14.91 -15.25
CA PHE A 309 -3.13 14.76 -13.82
C PHE A 309 -4.61 14.45 -13.56
N GLN A 310 -4.89 13.53 -12.62
CA GLN A 310 -6.26 13.18 -12.23
C GLN A 310 -6.79 13.97 -11.03
N THR A 311 -5.89 14.47 -10.18
CA THR A 311 -6.29 15.13 -8.92
C THR A 311 -5.57 16.46 -8.72
N LYS A 312 -6.31 17.45 -8.24
CA LYS A 312 -5.81 18.80 -7.94
C LYS A 312 -4.69 18.80 -6.91
N SER A 313 -4.80 17.95 -5.89
CA SER A 313 -3.78 17.80 -4.85
C SER A 313 -2.44 17.33 -5.41
N ASN A 314 -2.44 16.34 -6.32
CA ASN A 314 -1.21 15.87 -6.96
C ASN A 314 -0.63 16.94 -7.88
N PHE A 315 -1.46 17.56 -8.72
CA PHE A 315 -1.02 18.61 -9.64
C PHE A 315 -0.38 19.79 -8.92
N ASN A 316 -1.06 20.38 -7.93
CA ASN A 316 -0.54 21.52 -7.19
C ASN A 316 0.78 21.19 -6.49
N ARG A 317 0.88 20.00 -5.88
CA ARG A 317 2.11 19.56 -5.20
C ARG A 317 3.27 19.41 -6.18
N GLU A 318 3.08 18.71 -7.29
CA GLU A 318 4.14 18.49 -8.27
C GLU A 318 4.53 19.78 -8.98
N PHE A 319 3.57 20.67 -9.25
CA PHE A 319 3.82 21.98 -9.83
C PHE A 319 4.65 22.84 -8.89
N LEU A 320 4.22 22.99 -7.62
CA LEU A 320 4.96 23.72 -6.61
C LEU A 320 6.37 23.15 -6.40
N ARG A 321 6.52 21.82 -6.39
CA ARG A 321 7.83 21.16 -6.26
C ARG A 321 8.77 21.47 -7.41
N ALA A 322 8.23 21.61 -8.62
CA ALA A 322 9.02 21.84 -9.83
C ALA A 322 9.31 23.32 -10.09
N THR A 323 8.40 24.23 -9.73
CA THR A 323 8.48 25.66 -10.08
C THR A 323 8.68 26.58 -8.88
N GLY A 324 8.50 26.09 -7.65
CA GLY A 324 8.51 26.91 -6.43
C GLY A 324 7.25 27.77 -6.23
N GLN A 325 6.29 27.74 -7.15
CA GLN A 325 5.08 28.57 -7.11
C GLN A 325 3.81 27.74 -7.40
N ASN A 326 2.63 28.23 -7.00
CA ASN A 326 1.38 27.58 -7.39
C ASN A 326 1.03 27.88 -8.87
N PRO A 327 0.26 27.02 -9.55
CA PRO A 327 -0.11 27.21 -10.95
C PRO A 327 -0.75 28.58 -11.25
N SER A 328 -1.62 29.06 -10.36
CA SER A 328 -2.29 30.36 -10.50
C SER A 328 -1.32 31.54 -10.33
N ASP A 329 -0.26 31.37 -9.54
CA ASP A 329 0.75 32.41 -9.32
C ASP A 329 1.73 32.43 -10.50
N TYR A 330 2.12 31.24 -10.99
CA TYR A 330 2.95 31.08 -12.18
C TYR A 330 2.36 31.76 -13.42
N ARG A 331 1.04 31.64 -13.64
CA ARG A 331 0.35 32.34 -14.73
C ARG A 331 0.40 33.87 -14.59
N ARG A 332 0.38 34.38 -13.35
CA ARG A 332 0.37 35.82 -13.07
C ARG A 332 1.77 36.43 -13.06
N SER A 333 2.81 35.60 -13.03
CA SER A 333 4.19 36.06 -13.05
C SER A 333 4.54 36.57 -14.45
N PRO A 334 5.07 37.81 -14.58
CA PRO A 334 5.65 38.26 -15.84
C PRO A 334 6.80 37.33 -16.19
N ILE A 335 6.84 36.82 -17.43
CA ILE A 335 7.96 36.01 -17.91
C ILE A 335 9.19 36.92 -17.92
N GLU A 336 10.14 36.71 -17.00
CA GLU A 336 11.51 37.20 -17.19
C GLU A 336 12.11 36.38 -18.34
N ASN A 337 12.16 37.01 -19.52
CA ASN A 337 12.84 36.49 -20.71
C ASN A 337 14.35 36.50 -20.54
#